data_AF-A0AAE5S2F3-F1
#
_entry.id   AF-A0AAE5S2F3-F1
#
_cell.length_a   1.000
_cell.length_b   1.000
_cell.length_c   1.000
_cell.angle_alpha   90.00
_cell.angle_beta   90.00
_cell.angle_gamma   90.00
#
_symmetry.space_group_name_H-M   'P 1'
#
loop_
_entity.id
_entity.type
_entity.pdbx_description
1 polymer ?
#
loop_
_entity_poly.entity_id
_entity_poly.type
_entity_poly.pdbx_seq_one_letter_code
_entity_poly.pdbx_strand_id
1 'polypeptide(L)' 'MKSKIWMMLALMMLLASGCATSGSYCDIAKAVRPSVADSLSIETKRQILAENEKLQKLCGVKP' A
#
# COMPACT_ATOMS: atom_id res chain seq x y z
N MET A 1 23.80 -37.21 -3.23
CA MET A 1 23.98 -35.79 -3.65
C MET A 1 22.80 -35.24 -4.44
N LYS A 2 22.26 -35.97 -5.43
CA LYS A 2 21.11 -35.54 -6.27
C LYS A 2 19.88 -35.08 -5.46
N SER A 3 19.49 -35.81 -4.41
CA SER A 3 18.34 -35.46 -3.56
C SER A 3 18.49 -34.13 -2.82
N LYS A 4 19.70 -33.79 -2.34
CA LYS A 4 19.95 -32.50 -1.64
C LYS A 4 19.80 -31.30 -2.58
N ILE A 5 20.21 -31.46 -3.84
CA ILE A 5 20.09 -30.42 -4.88
C ILE A 5 18.62 -30.13 -5.18
N TRP A 6 17.79 -31.17 -5.29
CA TRP A 6 16.35 -31.01 -5.52
C TRP A 6 15.64 -30.33 -4.35
N MET A 7 16.03 -30.67 -3.11
CA MET A 7 15.47 -30.04 -1.90
C MET A 7 15.77 -28.53 -1.86
N MET A 8 17.00 -28.13 -2.20
CA MET A 8 17.41 -26.73 -2.26
C MET A 8 16.68 -25.96 -3.38
N LEU A 9 16.49 -26.59 -4.54
CA LEU A 9 15.77 -25.99 -5.67
C LEU A 9 14.30 -25.73 -5.31
N ALA A 10 13.64 -26.68 -4.64
CA ALA A 10 12.26 -26.54 -4.18
C ALA A 10 12.12 -25.40 -3.16
N LEU A 11 13.07 -25.28 -2.22
CA LEU A 11 13.07 -24.20 -1.24
C LEU A 11 13.25 -22.82 -1.90
N MET A 12 14.12 -22.71 -2.90
CA MET A 12 14.30 -21.46 -3.66
C MET A 12 13.05 -21.06 -4.44
N MET A 13 12.33 -22.02 -5.03
CA MET A 13 11.08 -21.72 -5.72
C MET A 13 9.99 -21.24 -4.75
N LEU A 14 9.90 -21.82 -3.55
CA LEU A 14 8.97 -21.37 -2.52
C LEU A 14 9.28 -19.95 -2.02
N LEU A 15 10.57 -19.62 -1.89
CA LEU A 15 11.00 -18.28 -1.50
C LEU A 15 10.78 -17.24 -2.62
N ALA A 16 10.80 -17.69 -3.89
CA ALA A 16 10.55 -16.84 -5.04
C ALA A 16 9.05 -16.58 -5.29
N SER A 17 8.15 -17.44 -4.78
CA SER A 17 6.70 -17.18 -4.79
C SER A 17 6.33 -16.15 -3.72
N GLY A 18 6.68 -14.89 -3.96
CA GLY A 18 6.16 -13.77 -3.18
C GLY A 18 4.64 -13.66 -3.34
N CYS A 19 3.95 -13.16 -2.31
CA CYS A 19 2.52 -12.87 -2.39
C CYS A 19 2.31 -11.70 -3.37
N ALA A 20 1.91 -11.99 -4.60
CA ALA A 20 1.53 -10.97 -5.57
C ALA A 20 0.14 -10.45 -5.21
N THR A 21 0.07 -9.26 -4.62
CA THR A 21 -1.21 -8.53 -4.51
C THR A 21 -1.48 -7.88 -5.87
N SER A 22 -2.69 -8.09 -6.40
CA SER A 22 -3.12 -7.43 -7.63
C SER A 22 -3.74 -6.08 -7.29
N GLY A 23 -3.52 -5.09 -8.14
CA GLY A 23 -3.98 -3.71 -7.95
C GLY A 23 -2.89 -2.76 -7.43
N SER A 24 -3.04 -1.48 -7.75
CA SER A 24 -2.24 -0.38 -7.25
C SER A 24 -2.89 0.23 -6.02
N TYR A 25 -2.09 0.79 -5.12
CA TYR A 25 -2.57 1.66 -4.05
C TYR A 25 -3.52 2.75 -4.59
N CYS A 26 -3.25 3.26 -5.80
CA CYS A 26 -4.06 4.29 -6.45
C CYS A 26 -5.46 3.82 -6.89
N ASP A 27 -5.69 2.51 -7.00
CA ASP A 27 -7.00 1.96 -7.42
C ASP A 27 -7.99 1.96 -6.25
N ILE A 28 -7.49 1.89 -5.02
CA ILE A 28 -8.29 1.78 -3.80
C ILE A 28 -8.30 3.06 -2.98
N ALA A 29 -7.23 3.86 -3.04
CA ALA A 29 -7.08 5.04 -2.20
C ALA A 29 -7.86 6.23 -2.77
N LYS A 30 -8.57 6.95 -1.90
CA LYS A 30 -9.34 8.15 -2.24
C LYS A 30 -9.01 9.28 -1.29
N ALA A 31 -9.04 10.50 -1.81
CA ALA A 31 -8.81 11.68 -0.99
C ALA A 31 -9.90 11.81 0.08
N VAL A 32 -9.48 12.12 1.30
CA VAL A 32 -10.39 12.37 2.41
C VAL A 32 -10.77 13.85 2.39
N ARG A 33 -12.07 14.13 2.26
CA ARG A 33 -12.64 15.49 2.24
C ARG A 33 -13.61 15.68 3.41
N PRO A 34 -13.13 16.17 4.55
CA PRO A 34 -13.99 16.45 5.69
C PRO A 34 -15.04 17.50 5.34
N SER A 35 -16.25 17.31 5.87
CA SER A 35 -17.30 18.31 5.88
C SER A 35 -16.97 19.41 6.89
N VAL A 36 -17.57 20.59 6.69
CA VAL A 36 -17.51 21.69 7.68
C VAL A 36 -18.14 21.32 9.02
N ALA A 37 -19.03 20.33 9.04
CA ALA A 37 -19.65 19.81 10.26
C ALA A 37 -18.75 18.84 11.04
N ASP A 38 -17.65 18.35 10.44
CA ASP A 38 -16.78 17.37 11.07
C ASP A 38 -15.88 18.03 12.12
N SER A 39 -16.07 17.64 13.38
CA SER A 39 -15.19 18.06 14.48
C SER A 39 -13.96 17.14 14.54
N LEU A 40 -12.87 17.58 13.92
CA LEU A 40 -11.60 16.84 13.88
C LEU A 40 -10.59 17.41 14.88
N SER A 41 -9.89 16.52 15.58
CA SER A 41 -8.70 16.88 16.36
C SER A 41 -7.60 17.44 15.44
N ILE A 42 -6.66 18.20 16.01
CA ILE A 42 -5.51 18.73 15.26
C ILE A 42 -4.70 17.59 14.64
N GLU A 43 -4.49 16.50 15.37
CA GLU A 43 -3.71 15.37 14.88
C GLU A 43 -4.41 14.63 13.73
N THR A 44 -5.72 14.49 13.80
CA THR A 44 -6.50 13.89 12.69
C THR A 44 -6.42 14.75 11.43
N LYS A 45 -6.48 16.08 11.56
CA LYS A 45 -6.31 17.00 10.42
C LYS A 45 -4.92 16.83 9.77
N ARG A 46 -3.87 16.69 10.58
CA ARG A 46 -2.50 16.45 10.07
C ARG A 46 -2.40 15.11 9.33
N GLN A 47 -3.00 14.05 9.87
CA GLN A 47 -3.01 12.74 9.22
C GLN A 47 -3.74 12.77 7.87
N ILE A 48 -4.90 13.43 7.82
CA ILE A 48 -5.67 13.59 6.58
C ILE A 48 -4.87 14.37 5.54
N LEU A 49 -4.23 15.48 5.94
CA LEU A 49 -3.40 16.26 5.04
C LEU A 49 -2.24 15.43 4.49
N ALA A 50 -1.52 14.70 5.35
CA ALA A 50 -0.40 13.86 4.94
C ALA A 50 -0.83 12.75 3.95
N GLU A 51 -1.96 12.09 4.19
CA GLU A 51 -2.46 11.04 3.28
C GLU A 51 -2.93 11.63 1.95
N ASN A 52 -3.59 12.79 1.96
CA ASN A 52 -4.01 13.49 0.75
C ASN A 52 -2.82 13.96 -0.10
N GLU A 53 -1.77 14.51 0.53
CA GLU A 53 -0.53 14.87 -0.16
C GLU A 53 0.19 13.66 -0.76
N LYS A 54 0.23 12.54 -0.02
CA LYS A 54 0.78 11.27 -0.50
C LYS A 54 0.00 10.79 -1.72
N LEU A 55 -1.32 10.84 -1.68
CA LEU A 55 -2.16 10.45 -2.81
C LEU A 55 -1.93 11.34 -4.03
N GLN A 56 -1.76 12.65 -3.83
CA GLN A 56 -1.41 13.57 -4.91
C GLN A 56 -0.04 13.23 -5.52
N LYS A 57 0.97 12.96 -4.68
CA LYS A 57 2.34 12.64 -5.13
C LYS A 57 2.42 11.29 -5.85
N LEU A 58 1.75 10.27 -5.34
CA LEU A 58 1.82 8.90 -5.88
C LEU A 58 0.85 8.66 -7.04
N CYS A 59 -0.32 9.28 -7.01
CA CYS A 59 -1.43 8.94 -7.89
C CYS A 59 -1.95 10.13 -8.73
N GLY A 60 -1.42 11.35 -8.52
CA GLY A 60 -1.84 12.56 -9.26
C GLY A 60 -3.26 13.04 -8.93
N VAL A 61 -3.92 12.43 -7.94
CA VAL A 61 -5.28 12.79 -7.53
C VAL A 61 -5.24 14.13 -6.80
N LYS A 62 -6.11 15.07 -7.19
CA LYS A 62 -6.28 16.34 -6.48
C LYS A 62 -7.27 16.14 -5.32
N PRO A 63 -6.82 16.28 -4.06
CA PRO A 63 -7.67 16.13 -2.89
C PRO A 63 -8.72 17.22 -2.79
#